data_AF-A0A969LAK3-F1
#
_entry.id   AF-A0A969LAK3-F1
#
_cell.length_a   1.000
_cell.length_b   1.000
_cell.length_c   1.000
_cell.angle_alpha   90.00
_cell.angle_beta   90.00
_cell.angle_gamma   90.00
#
_symmetry.space_group_name_H-M   'P 1'
#
loop_
_entity.id
_entity.type
_entity.pdbx_description
1 polymer ?
#
loop_
_entity_poly.entity_id
_entity_poly.type
_entity_poly.pdbx_seq_one_letter_code
_entity_poly.pdbx_strand_id
1 'polypeptide(L)'
;MATERSSDSGVTRTYRAAIRLGEDYITLEETITMSLDASDEDIQQAVALGWRVYQAQQSAIEQQIAALRDHYDGGATPVIREPDAPASDKQRSYLARLQRDLHWTEEEMVGYSSQRGFELLALTKGQASELIDELKRLADERPTASVPATPETTPVDFSTAPISERQMNALTQLARTRGVNLYELTRQRFNIELENLSMWQAGELIDILQKRD
;
A
#
# COMPACT_ATOMS: atom_id res chain seq x y z
N MET A 1 63.45 8.55 -10.49
CA MET A 1 62.72 8.82 -11.75
C MET A 1 61.34 8.20 -11.60
N ALA A 2 60.31 9.04 -11.58
CA ALA A 2 58.92 8.60 -11.57
C ALA A 2 58.39 8.72 -13.00
N THR A 3 57.78 7.66 -13.54
CA THR A 3 57.09 7.74 -14.83
C THR A 3 55.86 6.85 -14.78
N GLU A 4 54.73 7.56 -14.74
CA GLU A 4 53.39 7.24 -15.26
C GLU A 4 52.71 5.94 -14.84
N ARG A 5 51.84 6.04 -13.82
CA ARG A 5 50.63 5.21 -13.77
C ARG A 5 49.69 5.77 -14.84
N SER A 6 49.66 5.15 -16.03
CA SER A 6 48.63 5.39 -17.03
C SER A 6 47.28 5.15 -16.37
N SER A 7 46.53 6.20 -16.11
CA SER A 7 45.14 6.10 -15.65
C SER A 7 44.32 5.59 -16.83
N ASP A 8 44.17 4.27 -16.90
CA ASP A 8 43.25 3.58 -17.78
C ASP A 8 41.84 4.05 -17.42
N SER A 9 41.41 5.11 -18.09
CA SER A 9 40.17 5.80 -17.80
C SER A 9 39.17 5.29 -18.83
N GLY A 10 38.28 4.43 -18.36
CA GLY A 10 37.19 3.86 -19.15
C GLY A 10 35.83 4.27 -18.59
N VAL A 11 34.86 4.41 -19.47
CA VAL A 11 33.46 4.59 -19.11
C VAL A 11 32.81 3.22 -19.06
N THR A 12 32.33 2.84 -17.89
CA THR A 12 31.53 1.61 -17.71
C THR A 12 30.07 1.97 -17.51
N ARG A 13 29.19 1.30 -18.25
CA ARG A 13 27.75 1.43 -18.10
C ARG A 13 27.09 0.05 -18.06
N THR A 14 26.39 -0.20 -16.97
CA THR A 14 25.59 -1.41 -16.77
C THR A 14 24.14 -1.12 -17.10
N TYR A 15 23.57 -1.95 -17.97
CA TYR A 15 22.17 -1.94 -18.35
C TYR A 15 21.48 -3.12 -17.70
N ARG A 16 20.39 -2.86 -16.98
CA ARG A 16 19.57 -3.88 -16.31
C ARG A 16 18.14 -3.79 -16.81
N ALA A 17 17.55 -4.93 -17.13
CA ALA A 17 16.16 -5.06 -17.49
C ALA A 17 15.55 -6.26 -16.74
N ALA A 18 14.50 -6.03 -15.97
CA ALA A 18 13.69 -7.11 -15.43
C ALA A 18 12.51 -7.35 -16.38
N ILE A 19 12.46 -8.53 -16.98
CA ILE A 19 11.41 -8.97 -17.91
C ILE A 19 10.54 -9.98 -17.18
N ARG A 20 9.25 -9.70 -17.09
CA ARG A 20 8.25 -10.65 -16.59
C ARG A 20 7.74 -11.51 -17.75
N LEU A 21 7.89 -12.82 -17.66
CA LEU A 21 7.43 -13.80 -18.66
C LEU A 21 6.46 -14.76 -17.96
N GLY A 22 5.16 -14.53 -18.13
CA GLY A 22 4.14 -15.29 -17.40
C GLY A 22 4.20 -15.00 -15.89
N GLU A 23 4.44 -16.05 -15.09
CA GLU A 23 4.60 -15.96 -13.63
C GLU A 23 6.07 -15.76 -13.19
N ASP A 24 7.02 -15.89 -14.12
CA ASP A 24 8.45 -15.81 -13.84
C ASP A 24 9.03 -14.42 -14.15
N TYR A 25 10.13 -14.09 -13.46
CA TYR A 25 10.93 -12.89 -13.70
C TYR A 25 12.33 -13.28 -14.17
N ILE A 26 12.75 -12.73 -15.30
CA ILE A 26 14.11 -12.86 -15.82
C ILE A 26 14.78 -11.50 -15.79
N THR A 27 15.94 -11.41 -15.15
CA THR A 27 16.78 -10.20 -15.17
C THR A 27 17.85 -10.35 -16.22
N LEU A 28 17.85 -9.46 -17.21
CA LEU A 28 18.95 -9.26 -18.14
C LEU A 28 19.85 -8.17 -17.57
N GLU A 29 21.12 -8.50 -17.34
CA GLU A 29 22.15 -7.56 -16.94
C GLU A 29 23.29 -7.63 -17.94
N GLU A 30 23.61 -6.50 -18.54
CA GLU A 30 24.71 -6.41 -19.51
C GLU A 30 25.55 -5.17 -19.21
N THR A 31 26.85 -5.36 -19.08
CA THR A 31 27.79 -4.29 -18.73
C THR A 31 28.71 -4.03 -19.91
N ILE A 32 28.76 -2.77 -20.34
CA ILE A 32 29.67 -2.31 -21.38
C ILE A 32 30.74 -1.47 -20.70
N THR A 33 32.00 -1.86 -20.86
CA THR A 33 33.15 -1.06 -20.48
C THR A 33 33.84 -0.60 -21.75
N MET A 34 33.96 0.72 -21.91
CA MET A 34 34.64 1.33 -23.04
C MET A 34 35.82 2.15 -22.55
N SER A 35 36.93 2.07 -23.27
CA SER A 35 38.05 2.98 -23.05
C SER A 35 37.74 4.37 -23.60
N LEU A 36 38.39 5.42 -23.09
CA LEU A 36 38.22 6.79 -23.60
C LEU A 36 38.81 6.99 -25.01
N ASP A 37 39.65 6.07 -25.48
CA ASP A 37 40.20 6.00 -26.84
C ASP A 37 39.48 4.95 -27.71
N ALA A 38 38.29 4.50 -27.30
CA ALA A 38 37.48 3.55 -28.05
C ALA A 38 37.23 4.03 -29.49
N SER A 39 37.33 3.10 -30.43
CA SER A 39 37.14 3.41 -31.84
C SER A 39 35.66 3.69 -32.15
N ASP A 40 35.40 4.37 -33.28
CA ASP A 40 34.03 4.60 -33.76
C ASP A 40 33.25 3.29 -33.95
N GLU A 41 33.93 2.19 -34.26
CA GLU A 41 33.34 0.86 -34.39
C GLU A 41 32.90 0.29 -33.03
N ASP A 42 33.72 0.44 -31.99
CA ASP A 42 33.38 0.03 -30.61
C ASP A 42 32.20 0.85 -30.06
N ILE A 43 32.18 2.16 -30.36
CA ILE A 43 31.06 3.05 -30.03
C ILE A 43 29.77 2.57 -30.70
N GLN A 44 29.82 2.23 -32.00
CA GLN A 44 28.66 1.71 -32.72
C GLN A 44 28.12 0.41 -32.13
N GLN A 45 29.00 -0.52 -31.76
CA GLN A 45 28.60 -1.78 -31.12
C GLN A 45 27.92 -1.56 -29.77
N ALA A 46 28.45 -0.65 -28.94
CA ALA A 46 27.86 -0.30 -27.66
C ALA A 46 26.47 0.34 -27.81
N VAL A 47 26.31 1.24 -28.79
CA VAL A 47 25.01 1.86 -29.09
C VAL A 47 24.01 0.82 -29.59
N ALA A 48 24.42 -0.09 -30.47
CA ALA A 48 23.56 -1.16 -30.98
C ALA A 48 23.09 -2.10 -29.84
N LEU A 49 23.96 -2.38 -28.88
CA LEU A 49 23.61 -3.16 -27.69
C LEU A 49 22.58 -2.42 -26.81
N GLY A 50 22.82 -1.14 -26.54
CA GLY A 50 21.87 -0.30 -25.80
C GLY A 50 20.49 -0.26 -26.45
N TRP A 51 20.43 -0.15 -27.78
CA TRP A 51 19.17 -0.17 -28.53
C TRP A 51 18.44 -1.51 -28.43
N ARG A 52 19.17 -2.62 -28.47
CA ARG A 52 18.59 -3.97 -28.29
C ARG A 52 17.98 -4.14 -26.90
N VAL A 53 18.67 -3.71 -25.84
CA VAL A 53 18.16 -3.77 -24.47
C VAL A 53 16.92 -2.88 -24.32
N TYR A 54 16.93 -1.68 -24.90
CA TYR A 54 15.78 -0.78 -24.90
C TYR A 54 14.56 -1.40 -25.59
N GLN A 55 14.73 -2.00 -26.77
CA GLN A 55 13.63 -2.67 -27.48
C GLN A 55 13.07 -3.84 -26.69
N ALA A 56 13.93 -4.63 -26.02
CA ALA A 56 13.50 -5.71 -25.16
C ALA A 56 12.67 -5.19 -23.95
N GLN A 57 13.08 -4.09 -23.34
CA GLN A 57 12.33 -3.43 -22.27
C GLN A 57 10.97 -2.90 -22.76
N GLN A 58 10.94 -2.26 -23.93
CA GLN A 58 9.70 -1.74 -24.51
C GLN A 58 8.70 -2.88 -24.78
N SER A 59 9.15 -3.97 -25.41
CA SER A 59 8.31 -5.14 -25.68
C SER A 59 7.77 -5.77 -24.39
N ALA A 60 8.60 -5.87 -23.34
CA ALA A 60 8.17 -6.37 -22.04
C ALA A 60 7.07 -5.49 -21.40
N ILE A 61 7.21 -4.16 -21.48
CA ILE A 61 6.21 -3.21 -20.99
C ILE A 61 4.90 -3.36 -21.78
N GLU A 62 4.97 -3.48 -23.11
CA GLU A 62 3.79 -3.66 -23.95
C GLU A 62 3.06 -4.98 -23.62
N GLN A 63 3.80 -6.08 -23.38
CA GLN A 63 3.22 -7.34 -22.93
C GLN A 63 2.59 -7.24 -21.54
N GLN A 64 3.20 -6.48 -20.62
CA GLN A 64 2.61 -6.21 -19.30
C GLN A 64 1.32 -5.39 -19.42
N ILE A 65 1.29 -4.36 -20.27
CA ILE A 65 0.09 -3.56 -20.54
C ILE A 65 -1.00 -4.43 -21.18
N ALA A 66 -0.65 -5.29 -22.13
CA ALA A 66 -1.59 -6.23 -22.74
C ALA A 66 -2.14 -7.23 -21.70
N ALA A 67 -1.28 -7.83 -20.88
CA ALA A 67 -1.70 -8.74 -19.81
C ALA A 67 -2.58 -8.03 -18.77
N LEU A 68 -2.25 -6.78 -18.40
CA LEU A 68 -3.12 -5.97 -17.53
C LEU A 68 -4.48 -5.75 -18.21
N ARG A 69 -4.51 -5.36 -19.49
CA ARG A 69 -5.77 -5.19 -20.23
C ARG A 69 -6.59 -6.47 -20.28
N ASP A 70 -5.98 -7.62 -20.53
CA ASP A 70 -6.67 -8.92 -20.52
C ASP A 70 -7.18 -9.30 -19.12
N HIS A 71 -6.40 -9.04 -18.07
CA HIS A 71 -6.86 -9.20 -16.68
C HIS A 71 -7.99 -8.21 -16.32
N TYR A 72 -7.98 -7.01 -16.90
CA TYR A 72 -9.04 -6.01 -16.74
C TYR A 72 -10.26 -6.26 -17.65
N ASP A 73 -10.19 -7.15 -18.64
CA ASP A 73 -11.36 -7.55 -19.44
C ASP A 73 -12.33 -8.48 -18.66
N GLY A 74 -11.94 -8.91 -17.45
CA GLY A 74 -12.82 -9.52 -16.45
C GLY A 74 -13.28 -8.57 -15.33
N GLY A 75 -12.73 -7.36 -15.28
CA GLY A 75 -13.11 -6.31 -14.33
C GLY A 75 -14.08 -5.38 -15.01
N ALA A 76 -15.37 -5.65 -14.87
CA ALA A 76 -16.46 -4.77 -15.26
C ALA A 76 -16.03 -3.30 -15.15
N THR A 77 -15.87 -2.63 -16.29
CA THR A 77 -16.17 -1.20 -16.33
C THR A 77 -17.51 -1.08 -15.61
N PRO A 78 -17.65 -0.22 -14.58
CA PRO A 78 -18.98 0.15 -14.14
C PRO A 78 -19.53 0.97 -15.30
N VAL A 79 -20.02 0.29 -16.33
CA VAL A 79 -21.02 0.84 -17.20
C VAL A 79 -22.16 1.08 -16.22
N ILE A 80 -22.28 2.33 -15.77
CA ILE A 80 -23.48 2.87 -15.17
C ILE A 80 -24.53 2.77 -16.30
N ARG A 81 -25.03 1.55 -16.53
CA ARG A 81 -26.22 1.29 -17.32
C ARG A 81 -27.34 1.83 -16.43
N GLU A 82 -27.75 3.03 -16.77
CA GLU A 82 -28.90 3.75 -16.24
C GLU A 82 -28.63 4.36 -14.85
N PRO A 83 -28.07 5.59 -14.78
CA PRO A 83 -27.90 6.32 -13.52
C PRO A 83 -29.23 6.61 -12.82
N ASP A 84 -30.35 6.62 -13.57
CA ASP A 84 -31.71 6.86 -13.08
C ASP A 84 -32.45 5.57 -12.66
N ALA A 85 -31.87 4.39 -12.89
CA ALA A 85 -32.47 3.14 -12.42
C ALA A 85 -32.43 3.07 -10.89
N PRO A 86 -33.39 2.38 -10.23
CA PRO A 86 -33.37 2.22 -8.78
C PRO A 86 -32.08 1.52 -8.32
N ALA A 87 -31.58 1.94 -7.16
CA ALA A 87 -30.36 1.41 -6.55
C ALA A 87 -30.44 -0.11 -6.41
N SER A 88 -29.37 -0.77 -6.86
CA SER A 88 -29.24 -2.23 -6.82
C SER A 88 -29.25 -2.75 -5.38
N ASP A 89 -29.77 -3.97 -5.17
CA ASP A 89 -29.70 -4.66 -3.87
C ASP A 89 -28.28 -4.76 -3.31
N LYS A 90 -27.28 -4.88 -4.18
CA LYS A 90 -25.86 -4.84 -3.78
C LYS A 90 -25.45 -3.49 -3.20
N GLN A 91 -25.91 -2.39 -3.81
CA GLN A 91 -25.62 -1.03 -3.33
C GLN A 91 -26.34 -0.75 -2.01
N ARG A 92 -27.61 -1.17 -1.89
CA ARG A 92 -28.39 -1.08 -0.64
C ARG A 92 -27.75 -1.88 0.50
N SER A 93 -27.32 -3.11 0.22
CA SER A 93 -26.61 -3.95 1.20
C SER A 93 -25.27 -3.34 1.61
N TYR A 94 -24.59 -2.68 0.68
CA TYR A 94 -23.33 -2.00 0.96
C TYR A 94 -23.52 -0.74 1.81
N LEU A 95 -24.55 0.06 1.53
CA LEU A 95 -24.95 1.19 2.39
C LEU A 95 -25.26 0.73 3.81
N ALA A 96 -26.03 -0.35 3.99
CA ALA A 96 -26.33 -0.91 5.31
C ALA A 96 -25.06 -1.43 6.03
N ARG A 97 -24.06 -1.90 5.29
CA ARG A 97 -22.75 -2.23 5.87
C ARG A 97 -22.00 -0.97 6.31
N LEU A 98 -21.89 0.03 5.45
CA LEU A 98 -21.24 1.31 5.77
C LEU A 98 -21.89 2.00 6.97
N GLN A 99 -23.21 1.97 7.07
CA GLN A 99 -23.94 2.48 8.23
C GLN A 99 -23.46 1.84 9.54
N ARG A 100 -23.32 0.50 9.55
CA ARG A 100 -22.80 -0.24 10.72
C ARG A 100 -21.34 0.09 10.99
N ASP A 101 -20.52 0.17 9.96
CA ASP A 101 -19.09 0.45 10.08
C ASP A 101 -18.83 1.89 10.58
N LEU A 102 -19.69 2.84 10.22
CA LEU A 102 -19.65 4.24 10.69
C LEU A 102 -20.35 4.46 12.04
N HIS A 103 -21.01 3.43 12.59
CA HIS A 103 -21.88 3.51 13.77
C HIS A 103 -22.98 4.57 13.64
N TRP A 104 -23.51 4.79 12.43
CA TRP A 104 -24.57 5.76 12.20
C TRP A 104 -25.95 5.17 12.48
N THR A 105 -26.79 5.96 13.13
CA THR A 105 -28.22 5.69 13.26
C THR A 105 -28.93 5.86 11.91
N GLU A 106 -30.11 5.26 11.78
CA GLU A 106 -30.93 5.42 10.57
C GLU A 106 -31.31 6.89 10.33
N GLU A 107 -31.55 7.66 11.40
CA GLU A 107 -31.82 9.09 11.34
C GLU A 107 -30.64 9.90 10.80
N GLU A 108 -29.41 9.57 11.22
CA GLU A 108 -28.19 10.22 10.70
C GLU A 108 -27.96 9.91 9.22
N MET A 109 -28.22 8.66 8.80
CA MET A 109 -28.10 8.26 7.40
C MET A 109 -29.16 8.95 6.52
N VAL A 110 -30.40 9.02 6.98
CA VAL A 110 -31.50 9.71 6.29
C VAL A 110 -31.22 11.22 6.26
N GLY A 111 -30.77 11.81 7.35
CA GLY A 111 -30.40 13.23 7.44
C GLY A 111 -29.26 13.59 6.51
N TYR A 112 -28.20 12.77 6.47
CA TYR A 112 -27.05 12.97 5.58
C TYR A 112 -27.43 12.86 4.10
N SER A 113 -28.25 11.85 3.76
CA SER A 113 -28.77 11.68 2.40
C SER A 113 -29.67 12.84 1.99
N SER A 114 -30.55 13.29 2.88
CA SER A 114 -31.50 14.38 2.63
C SER A 114 -30.81 15.73 2.44
N GLN A 115 -29.71 16.01 3.17
CA GLN A 115 -28.89 17.22 2.99
C GLN A 115 -28.30 17.32 1.58
N ARG A 116 -28.05 16.19 0.93
CA ARG A 116 -27.56 16.11 -0.45
C ARG A 116 -28.69 16.02 -1.49
N GLY A 117 -29.95 16.07 -1.05
CA GLY A 117 -31.12 15.96 -1.91
C GLY A 117 -31.45 14.53 -2.33
N PHE A 118 -30.93 13.52 -1.62
CA PHE A 118 -31.19 12.12 -1.90
C PHE A 118 -32.25 11.55 -0.94
N GLU A 119 -33.22 10.83 -1.50
CA GLU A 119 -34.20 10.08 -0.72
C GLU A 119 -33.69 8.64 -0.54
N LEU A 120 -33.33 8.26 0.68
CA LEU A 120 -32.70 6.96 1.00
C LEU A 120 -33.53 5.75 0.51
N LEU A 121 -34.86 5.87 0.51
CA LEU A 121 -35.80 4.82 0.07
C LEU A 121 -35.96 4.75 -1.46
N ALA A 122 -35.67 5.85 -2.17
CA ALA A 122 -35.82 6.00 -3.60
C ALA A 122 -34.49 6.31 -4.32
N LEU A 123 -33.37 5.86 -3.75
CA LEU A 123 -32.05 6.07 -4.35
C LEU A 123 -31.98 5.47 -5.74
N THR A 124 -31.43 6.22 -6.69
CA THR A 124 -31.00 5.68 -7.98
C THR A 124 -29.62 5.04 -7.86
N LYS A 125 -29.21 4.26 -8.86
CA LYS A 125 -27.87 3.65 -8.89
C LYS A 125 -26.76 4.70 -8.89
N GLY A 126 -26.97 5.83 -9.57
CA GLY A 126 -26.02 6.95 -9.57
C GLY A 126 -25.89 7.56 -8.19
N GLN A 127 -27.03 7.92 -7.57
CA GLN A 127 -27.08 8.51 -6.23
C GLN A 127 -26.54 7.58 -5.16
N ALA A 128 -26.84 6.27 -5.25
CA ALA A 128 -26.33 5.28 -4.31
C ALA A 128 -24.80 5.12 -4.42
N SER A 129 -24.24 5.16 -5.64
CA SER A 129 -22.78 5.11 -5.81
C SER A 129 -22.10 6.37 -5.27
N GLU A 130 -22.66 7.55 -5.56
CA GLU A 130 -22.15 8.82 -5.04
C GLU A 130 -22.18 8.85 -3.51
N LEU A 131 -23.29 8.44 -2.90
CA LEU A 131 -23.43 8.34 -1.45
C LEU A 131 -22.45 7.31 -0.86
N ILE A 132 -22.27 6.15 -1.49
CA ILE A 132 -21.31 5.13 -1.04
C ILE A 132 -19.88 5.67 -1.04
N ASP A 133 -19.49 6.39 -2.08
CA ASP A 133 -18.13 6.91 -2.21
C ASP A 133 -17.86 8.04 -1.21
N GLU A 134 -18.86 8.90 -0.94
CA GLU A 134 -18.77 9.90 0.13
C GLU A 134 -18.69 9.26 1.53
N LEU A 135 -19.49 8.23 1.79
CA LEU A 135 -19.48 7.51 3.08
C LEU A 135 -18.18 6.75 3.30
N LYS A 136 -17.61 6.14 2.25
CA LYS A 136 -16.26 5.56 2.30
C LYS A 136 -15.23 6.62 2.62
N ARG A 137 -15.30 7.78 1.94
CA ARG A 137 -14.39 8.89 2.22
C ARG A 137 -14.51 9.35 3.66
N LEU A 138 -15.71 9.45 4.21
CA LEU A 138 -15.92 9.77 5.63
C LEU A 138 -15.41 8.68 6.59
N ALA A 139 -15.51 7.40 6.20
CA ALA A 139 -14.94 6.31 6.97
C ALA A 139 -13.40 6.36 6.97
N ASP A 140 -12.80 6.71 5.84
CA ASP A 140 -11.36 6.87 5.67
C ASP A 140 -10.82 8.17 6.32
N GLU A 141 -11.61 9.26 6.27
CA GLU A 141 -11.36 10.57 6.90
C GLU A 141 -11.67 10.58 8.40
N ARG A 142 -12.19 9.49 8.97
CA ARG A 142 -12.28 9.27 10.41
C ARG A 142 -11.10 8.41 10.92
N PRO A 143 -9.82 8.87 10.88
CA PRO A 143 -8.89 8.45 11.92
C PRO A 143 -9.29 9.22 13.19
N THR A 144 -10.08 8.61 14.07
CA THR A 144 -10.22 9.06 15.48
C THR A 144 -10.59 10.55 15.69
N ALA A 145 -11.50 11.12 14.90
CA ALA A 145 -12.07 12.43 15.20
C ALA A 145 -13.23 12.30 16.20
N SER A 146 -12.93 12.17 17.49
CA SER A 146 -13.87 12.40 18.59
C SER A 146 -13.15 12.61 19.93
N VAL A 147 -12.71 13.84 20.20
CA VAL A 147 -13.01 14.51 21.49
C VAL A 147 -13.21 16.01 21.18
N PRO A 148 -14.32 16.63 21.63
CA PRO A 148 -14.57 18.04 21.42
C PRO A 148 -13.52 18.91 22.12
N ALA A 149 -13.10 19.96 21.43
CA ALA A 149 -12.13 20.95 21.89
C ALA A 149 -12.58 21.59 23.21
N THR A 150 -11.93 21.17 24.31
CA THR A 150 -11.74 22.02 25.48
C THR A 150 -10.34 22.62 25.34
N PRO A 151 -10.16 23.95 25.47
CA PRO A 151 -8.85 24.55 25.22
C PRO A 151 -7.91 24.22 26.38
N GLU A 152 -6.62 24.09 26.04
CA GLU A 152 -5.46 23.92 26.95
C GLU A 152 -5.14 22.48 27.38
N THR A 153 -4.28 21.78 26.62
CA THR A 153 -3.04 21.15 27.14
C THR A 153 -2.21 20.44 26.04
N THR A 154 -0.89 20.54 26.21
CA THR A 154 0.28 19.93 25.54
C THR A 154 0.12 18.75 24.57
N PRO A 155 1.02 18.61 23.57
CA PRO A 155 1.03 17.48 22.62
C PRO A 155 1.16 16.16 23.39
N VAL A 156 0.17 15.28 23.22
CA VAL A 156 0.14 13.96 23.84
C VAL A 156 1.16 13.08 23.12
N ASP A 157 2.24 12.75 23.82
CA ASP A 157 3.26 11.82 23.35
C ASP A 157 2.71 10.38 23.40
N PHE A 158 2.23 9.89 22.25
CA PHE A 158 1.72 8.52 22.05
C PHE A 158 2.75 7.43 22.39
N SER A 159 4.03 7.78 22.60
CA SER A 159 5.08 6.86 23.05
C SER A 159 4.81 6.29 24.47
N THR A 160 4.02 7.01 25.28
CA THR A 160 3.74 6.65 26.69
C THR A 160 2.35 6.09 26.95
N ALA A 161 1.48 6.04 25.92
CA ALA A 161 0.14 5.52 26.08
C ALA A 161 0.18 4.01 26.38
N PRO A 162 -0.57 3.51 27.38
CA PRO A 162 -0.59 2.10 27.72
C PRO A 162 -1.13 1.26 26.55
N ILE A 163 -0.64 0.03 26.44
CA ILE A 163 -1.05 -0.93 25.42
C ILE A 163 -2.58 -1.08 25.34
N SER A 164 -3.11 -1.09 24.12
CA SER A 164 -4.55 -1.35 23.90
C SER A 164 -4.90 -2.82 24.15
N GLU A 165 -6.13 -3.09 24.61
CA GLU A 165 -6.63 -4.45 24.86
C GLU A 165 -6.51 -5.36 23.61
N ARG A 166 -6.76 -4.79 22.43
CA ARG A 166 -6.60 -5.49 21.14
C ARG A 166 -5.16 -5.95 20.90
N GLN A 167 -4.18 -5.09 21.18
CA GLN A 167 -2.76 -5.42 21.03
C GLN A 167 -2.30 -6.42 22.09
N MET A 168 -2.78 -6.30 23.32
CA MET A 168 -2.49 -7.28 24.39
C MET A 168 -3.00 -8.68 24.03
N ASN A 169 -4.22 -8.76 23.48
CA ASN A 169 -4.79 -10.02 22.99
C ASN A 169 -3.99 -10.59 21.81
N ALA A 170 -3.57 -9.73 20.87
CA ALA A 170 -2.73 -10.14 19.75
C ALA A 170 -1.36 -10.67 20.19
N LEU A 171 -0.67 -9.98 21.11
CA LEU A 171 0.60 -10.41 21.69
C LEU A 171 0.45 -11.75 22.41
N THR A 172 -0.58 -11.89 23.24
CA THR A 172 -0.87 -13.13 23.99
C THR A 172 -1.09 -14.30 23.04
N GLN A 173 -1.83 -14.08 21.94
CA GLN A 173 -2.09 -15.11 20.95
C GLN A 173 -0.83 -15.50 20.16
N LEU A 174 -0.02 -14.51 19.74
CA LEU A 174 1.22 -14.76 19.02
C LEU A 174 2.25 -15.48 19.89
N ALA A 175 2.38 -15.08 21.15
CA ALA A 175 3.25 -15.72 22.12
C ALA A 175 2.87 -17.16 22.41
N ARG A 176 1.57 -17.45 22.58
CA ARG A 176 1.06 -18.82 22.73
C ARG A 176 1.36 -19.67 21.51
N THR A 177 1.13 -19.14 20.31
CA THR A 177 1.37 -19.84 19.05
C THR A 177 2.85 -20.17 18.87
N ARG A 178 3.74 -19.26 19.28
CA ARG A 178 5.20 -19.40 19.11
C ARG A 178 5.91 -20.02 20.32
N GLY A 179 5.18 -20.33 21.39
CA GLY A 179 5.74 -20.88 22.63
C GLY A 179 6.72 -19.94 23.34
N VAL A 180 6.57 -18.62 23.18
CA VAL A 180 7.50 -17.63 23.75
C VAL A 180 6.90 -16.97 25.00
N ASN A 181 7.71 -16.77 26.04
CA ASN A 181 7.28 -16.07 27.23
C ASN A 181 7.33 -14.55 27.02
N LEU A 182 6.15 -13.90 26.94
CA LEU A 182 6.05 -12.45 26.77
C LEU A 182 6.75 -11.67 27.88
N TYR A 183 6.64 -12.12 29.14
CA TYR A 183 7.25 -11.43 30.28
C TYR A 183 8.78 -11.40 30.17
N GLU A 184 9.39 -12.47 29.64
CA GLU A 184 10.84 -12.51 29.43
C GLU A 184 11.25 -11.64 28.25
N LEU A 185 10.48 -11.66 27.15
CA LEU A 185 10.74 -10.82 25.98
C LEU A 185 10.65 -9.33 26.28
N THR A 186 9.61 -8.90 26.99
CA THR A 186 9.42 -7.48 27.36
C THR A 186 10.54 -7.00 28.27
N ARG A 187 10.91 -7.82 29.26
CA ARG A 187 12.01 -7.53 30.16
C ARG A 187 13.36 -7.53 29.45
N GLN A 188 13.61 -8.45 28.53
CA GLN A 188 14.86 -8.52 27.78
C GLN A 188 15.02 -7.33 26.83
N ARG A 189 13.94 -6.89 26.19
CA ARG A 189 14.00 -5.88 25.13
C ARG A 189 13.91 -4.45 25.64
N PHE A 190 13.01 -4.21 26.59
CA PHE A 190 12.67 -2.86 27.04
C PHE A 190 12.97 -2.64 28.53
N ASN A 191 13.40 -3.68 29.26
CA ASN A 191 13.66 -3.63 30.71
C ASN A 191 12.47 -3.09 31.52
N ILE A 192 11.25 -3.40 31.08
CA ILE A 192 10.00 -3.05 31.74
C ILE A 192 9.13 -4.29 31.96
N GLU A 193 8.18 -4.18 32.86
CA GLU A 193 7.16 -5.19 33.09
C GLU A 193 6.07 -5.14 32.00
N LEU A 194 5.44 -6.29 31.73
CA LEU A 194 4.39 -6.44 30.70
C LEU A 194 3.22 -5.47 30.90
N GLU A 195 2.93 -5.11 32.15
CA GLU A 195 1.85 -4.19 32.53
C GLU A 195 2.14 -2.73 32.19
N ASN A 196 3.42 -2.37 32.06
CA ASN A 196 3.89 -1.02 31.74
C ASN A 196 4.20 -0.85 30.25
N LEU A 197 3.72 -1.78 29.43
CA LEU A 197 4.03 -1.78 28.00
C LEU A 197 3.24 -0.70 27.27
N SER A 198 3.95 0.13 26.49
CA SER A 198 3.29 1.16 25.70
C SER A 198 2.75 0.61 24.37
N MET A 199 1.81 1.35 23.77
CA MET A 199 1.20 1.02 22.48
C MET A 199 2.24 0.84 21.36
N TRP A 200 3.29 1.66 21.38
CA TRP A 200 4.39 1.59 20.41
C TRP A 200 5.27 0.36 20.64
N GLN A 201 5.64 0.08 21.89
CA GLN A 201 6.40 -1.12 22.26
C GLN A 201 5.63 -2.41 21.95
N ALA A 202 4.31 -2.38 22.09
CA ALA A 202 3.42 -3.49 21.67
C ALA A 202 3.50 -3.75 20.18
N GLY A 203 3.46 -2.69 19.37
CA GLY A 203 3.61 -2.79 17.92
C GLY A 203 4.96 -3.38 17.51
N GLU A 204 6.05 -2.93 18.14
CA GLU A 204 7.40 -3.46 17.87
C GLU A 204 7.49 -4.96 18.22
N LEU A 205 6.92 -5.39 19.35
CA LEU A 205 6.90 -6.81 19.71
C LEU A 205 6.06 -7.67 18.77
N ILE A 206 4.91 -7.15 18.29
CA ILE A 206 4.08 -7.86 17.31
C ILE A 206 4.87 -8.03 16.00
N ASP A 207 5.52 -6.98 15.51
CA ASP A 207 6.32 -7.04 14.27
C ASP A 207 7.50 -8.01 14.42
N ILE A 208 8.19 -8.02 15.56
CA ILE A 208 9.28 -8.99 15.86
C ILE A 208 8.74 -10.42 15.89
N LEU A 209 7.60 -10.65 16.54
CA LEU A 209 6.99 -11.98 16.62
C LEU A 209 6.44 -12.45 15.26
N GLN A 210 6.13 -11.54 14.34
CA GLN A 210 5.70 -11.83 12.98
C GLN A 210 6.87 -12.04 12.00
N LYS A 211 7.95 -11.27 12.12
CA LYS A 211 9.11 -11.30 11.20
C LYS A 211 10.11 -12.42 11.47
N ARG A 212 10.02 -13.09 12.62
CA ARG A 212 10.97 -14.14 12.99
C ARG A 212 10.63 -15.45 12.29
N ASP A 213 10.71 -15.47 10.96
CA ASP A 213 10.70 -16.67 10.11
C ASP A 213 12.11 -16.92 9.55
#